data_AF-A0A8K0SMI8-F1
#
_entry.id   AF-A0A8K0SMI8-F1
#
_cell.length_a   1.000
_cell.length_b   1.000
_cell.length_c   1.000
_cell.angle_alpha   90.00
_cell.angle_beta   90.00
_cell.angle_gamma   90.00
#
_symmetry.space_group_name_H-M   'P 1'
#
loop_
_entity.id
_entity.type
_entity.pdbx_description
1 polymer ?
#
loop_
_entity_poly.entity_id
_entity_poly.type
_entity_poly.pdbx_seq_one_letter_code
_entity_poly.pdbx_strand_id
1 'polypeptide(L)'
;MQPITAEFLSGREKRKLKWHELQNRTFEHQDWNEDSKERLSGYDLLDKAFKKVDGQKLTVLCLSSLQDISEYLDKQDDEFIQDRLAKLVSQGGYEFHDGSIMPDMKAMNNKFHPEAAKSVADRLNKLAIPSDAWGREVALAAPLARTFLEDLPGPVGHHLRCVSSRQDFVFGWDARHKPFMPHLDEKWLFRGLGMDPDSETPKQMMEQRIPVRELMKLGTFPAYDACAAMGALGDDVLQCLGILGTTSGVPDSQSHPMETFIKGSLQATYELAEMIIPSDTIQYYTPNYNISWDIFQQQMLHLEKLEAFKRTKGITTEDIKKFTKNTFGDNKLRDDSGNLIKDLHGEDCPMIPTTMPYEQLYELEGVKLGLQEEK
;
A
#
# COMPACT_ATOMS: atom_id res chain seq x y z
N MET A 1 10.25 13.94 35.97
CA MET A 1 9.65 12.71 35.41
C MET A 1 10.02 11.56 36.31
N GLN A 2 9.04 10.91 36.95
CA GLN A 2 9.29 9.73 37.77
C GLN A 2 9.37 8.47 36.87
N PRO A 3 10.20 7.47 37.19
CA PRO A 3 10.31 6.25 36.41
C PRO A 3 9.06 5.40 36.63
N ILE A 4 8.44 4.95 35.54
CA ILE A 4 7.37 3.95 35.59
C ILE A 4 8.02 2.62 35.99
N THR A 5 7.69 2.12 37.19
CA THR A 5 8.20 0.84 37.69
C THR A 5 7.49 -0.35 37.05
N ALA A 6 8.27 -1.40 36.77
CA ALA A 6 7.92 -2.59 35.98
C ALA A 6 6.87 -3.54 36.60
N GLU A 7 6.12 -3.12 37.62
CA GLU A 7 5.14 -3.99 38.31
C GLU A 7 3.76 -4.05 37.62
N PHE A 8 3.52 -3.28 36.55
CA PHE A 8 2.21 -3.24 35.87
C PHE A 8 1.97 -4.33 34.82
N LEU A 9 2.90 -5.27 34.62
CA LEU A 9 2.83 -6.24 33.51
C LEU A 9 2.50 -7.69 33.93
N SER A 10 2.41 -8.00 35.23
CA SER A 10 2.23 -9.39 35.70
C SER A 10 0.76 -9.86 35.79
N GLY A 11 -0.05 -9.59 34.77
CA GLY A 11 -1.47 -9.99 34.78
C GLY A 11 -2.21 -9.96 33.45
N ARG A 12 -1.55 -9.71 32.31
CA ARG A 12 -2.25 -9.69 31.02
C ARG A 12 -2.44 -11.11 30.50
N GLU A 13 -3.70 -11.49 30.32
CA GLU A 13 -4.09 -12.72 29.62
C GLU A 13 -3.48 -12.74 28.21
N LYS A 14 -2.91 -13.88 27.83
CA LYS A 14 -2.33 -14.10 26.51
C LYS A 14 -3.46 -14.15 25.48
N ARG A 15 -3.66 -13.08 24.71
CA ARG A 15 -4.62 -13.04 23.60
C ARG A 15 -4.00 -13.66 22.35
N LYS A 16 -4.74 -14.57 21.70
CA LYS A 16 -4.39 -15.15 20.40
C LYS A 16 -4.96 -14.26 19.30
N LEU A 17 -4.10 -13.63 18.49
CA LEU A 17 -4.53 -12.90 17.29
C LEU A 17 -4.54 -13.84 16.08
N LYS A 18 -5.64 -13.90 15.34
CA LYS A 18 -5.77 -14.77 14.13
C LYS A 18 -5.58 -13.96 12.85
N TRP A 19 -4.94 -14.49 11.81
CA TRP A 19 -4.64 -13.77 10.55
C TRP A 19 -5.82 -13.05 9.83
N HIS A 20 -7.07 -13.49 10.02
CA HIS A 20 -8.25 -12.78 9.48
C HIS A 20 -8.53 -11.45 10.18
N GLU A 21 -7.94 -11.25 11.36
CA GLU A 21 -7.85 -9.98 12.06
C GLU A 21 -6.81 -9.04 11.44
N LEU A 22 -6.22 -9.39 10.26
CA LEU A 22 -5.40 -8.55 9.35
C LEU A 22 -6.03 -8.35 7.94
N GLN A 23 -7.24 -8.88 7.67
CA GLN A 23 -8.06 -8.43 6.52
C GLN A 23 -8.74 -7.10 6.88
N ASN A 24 -9.27 -6.28 5.96
CA ASN A 24 -9.98 -5.02 6.29
C ASN A 24 -11.10 -5.12 7.36
N ARG A 25 -11.46 -6.34 7.80
CA ARG A 25 -12.23 -6.64 9.03
C ARG A 25 -11.44 -6.40 10.35
N THR A 26 -10.14 -6.14 10.26
CA THR A 26 -9.13 -5.76 11.28
C THR A 26 -9.62 -4.73 12.25
N PHE A 27 -10.38 -3.76 11.75
CA PHE A 27 -10.79 -2.59 12.50
C PHE A 27 -12.25 -2.61 12.88
N GLU A 28 -13.05 -3.59 12.42
CA GLU A 28 -14.50 -3.60 12.67
C GLU A 28 -14.94 -4.67 13.68
N HIS A 29 -14.20 -5.78 13.82
CA HIS A 29 -14.60 -6.94 14.63
C HIS A 29 -13.56 -7.42 15.65
N GLN A 30 -12.76 -6.52 16.21
CA GLN A 30 -11.79 -6.87 17.26
C GLN A 30 -12.47 -6.89 18.64
N ASP A 31 -11.95 -7.68 19.58
CA ASP A 31 -12.50 -7.69 20.95
C ASP A 31 -12.43 -6.29 21.62
N TRP A 32 -11.45 -5.43 21.25
CA TRP A 32 -11.41 -4.03 21.69
C TRP A 32 -12.49 -3.13 21.07
N ASN A 33 -13.15 -3.57 19.99
CA ASN A 33 -14.34 -2.92 19.44
C ASN A 33 -15.64 -3.38 20.09
N GLU A 34 -15.66 -4.57 20.70
CA GLU A 34 -16.82 -5.04 21.45
C GLU A 34 -16.89 -4.32 22.82
N ASP A 35 -15.75 -3.97 23.40
CA ASP A 35 -15.63 -3.21 24.65
C ASP A 35 -15.69 -1.67 24.48
N SER A 36 -15.74 -1.16 23.25
CA SER A 36 -15.79 0.29 23.04
C SER A 36 -17.22 0.82 23.26
N LYS A 37 -17.44 1.32 24.47
CA LYS A 37 -18.35 2.45 24.76
C LYS A 37 -18.39 3.40 23.56
N GLU A 38 -19.58 3.60 22.96
CA GLU A 38 -19.89 4.54 21.87
C GLU A 38 -18.82 4.66 20.76
N ARG A 39 -19.06 4.00 19.61
CA ARG A 39 -18.34 4.34 18.37
C ARG A 39 -18.69 5.77 17.98
N LEU A 40 -17.78 6.70 18.26
CA LEU A 40 -17.89 8.09 17.82
C LEU A 40 -17.93 8.13 16.30
N SER A 41 -18.81 8.96 15.74
CA SER A 41 -18.78 9.22 14.30
C SER A 41 -17.50 9.96 13.91
N GLY A 42 -17.12 9.93 12.62
CA GLY A 42 -16.00 10.74 12.12
C GLY A 42 -16.16 12.22 12.46
N TYR A 43 -17.39 12.72 12.40
CA TYR A 43 -17.75 14.07 12.84
C TYR A 43 -17.45 14.30 14.32
N ASP A 44 -17.86 13.39 15.21
CA ASP A 44 -17.64 13.55 16.66
C ASP A 44 -16.16 13.49 17.03
N LEU A 45 -15.36 12.71 16.28
CA LEU A 45 -13.91 12.67 16.43
C LEU A 45 -13.26 13.99 16.03
N LEU A 46 -13.68 14.57 14.90
CA LEU A 46 -13.25 15.91 14.48
C LEU A 46 -13.65 16.96 15.52
N ASP A 47 -14.91 16.96 15.95
CA ASP A 47 -15.43 17.89 16.95
C ASP A 47 -14.63 17.86 18.24
N LYS A 48 -14.37 16.65 18.75
CA LYS A 48 -13.55 16.44 19.94
C LYS A 48 -12.11 16.91 19.74
N ALA A 49 -11.52 16.68 18.57
CA ALA A 49 -10.17 17.16 18.27
C ALA A 49 -10.10 18.69 18.27
N PHE A 50 -10.99 19.35 17.52
CA PHE A 50 -11.04 20.81 17.41
C PHE A 50 -11.31 21.50 18.76
N LYS A 51 -12.21 20.93 19.58
CA LYS A 51 -12.52 21.48 20.92
C LYS A 51 -11.42 21.25 21.95
N LYS A 52 -10.54 20.26 21.77
CA LYS A 52 -9.47 19.95 22.73
C LYS A 52 -8.29 20.92 22.64
N VAL A 53 -8.12 21.60 21.52
CA VAL A 53 -6.94 22.44 21.28
C VAL A 53 -7.12 23.78 21.97
N ASP A 54 -6.54 23.97 23.14
CA ASP A 54 -6.58 25.25 23.87
C ASP A 54 -5.29 26.07 23.62
N GLY A 55 -5.43 27.32 23.22
CA GLY A 55 -4.32 28.23 22.90
C GLY A 55 -3.41 27.81 21.72
N GLN A 56 -3.78 26.78 20.97
CA GLN A 56 -3.08 26.28 19.78
C GLN A 56 -4.07 26.11 18.62
N LYS A 57 -3.56 25.80 17.43
CA LYS A 57 -4.36 25.47 16.24
C LYS A 57 -3.96 24.11 15.67
N LEU A 58 -4.91 23.43 15.06
CA LEU A 58 -4.73 22.14 14.39
C LEU A 58 -4.19 22.31 12.97
N THR A 59 -3.28 21.42 12.60
CA THR A 59 -3.05 21.08 11.19
C THR A 59 -3.89 19.84 10.88
N VAL A 60 -4.74 19.93 9.86
CA VAL A 60 -5.58 18.81 9.41
C VAL A 60 -4.94 18.21 8.17
N LEU A 61 -4.61 16.91 8.23
CA LEU A 61 -4.07 16.15 7.10
C LEU A 61 -5.17 15.28 6.47
N CYS A 62 -5.46 15.51 5.20
CA CYS A 62 -6.44 14.80 4.41
C CYS A 62 -5.75 13.92 3.35
N LEU A 63 -5.74 12.60 3.57
CA LEU A 63 -5.10 11.61 2.67
C LEU A 63 -6.12 10.88 1.77
N SER A 64 -7.39 11.26 1.85
CA SER A 64 -8.49 10.64 1.11
C SER A 64 -9.46 11.73 0.63
N SER A 65 -10.69 11.36 0.27
CA SER A 65 -11.73 12.31 -0.09
C SER A 65 -11.94 13.36 1.01
N LEU A 66 -12.36 14.55 0.59
CA LEU A 66 -12.55 15.70 1.49
C LEU A 66 -13.96 15.76 2.11
N GLN A 67 -14.73 14.66 2.03
CA GLN A 67 -16.13 14.64 2.44
C GLN A 67 -16.32 14.94 3.93
N ASP A 68 -15.69 14.16 4.81
CA ASP A 68 -15.90 14.29 6.26
C ASP A 68 -15.48 15.67 6.77
N ILE A 69 -14.35 16.20 6.28
CA ILE A 69 -13.87 17.52 6.68
C ILE A 69 -14.75 18.63 6.10
N SER A 70 -15.26 18.50 4.88
CA SER A 70 -16.23 19.44 4.30
C SER A 70 -17.47 19.53 5.18
N GLU A 71 -18.09 18.38 5.46
CA GLU A 71 -19.31 18.31 6.27
C GLU A 71 -19.08 18.87 7.68
N TYR A 72 -17.89 18.66 8.24
CA TYR A 72 -17.52 19.23 9.53
C TYR A 72 -17.40 20.76 9.48
N LEU A 73 -16.62 21.29 8.52
CA LEU A 73 -16.38 22.73 8.38
C LEU A 73 -17.65 23.52 8.00
N ASP A 74 -18.58 22.91 7.27
CA ASP A 74 -19.85 23.53 6.89
C ASP A 74 -20.80 23.70 8.09
N LYS A 75 -20.59 22.93 9.17
CA LYS A 75 -21.39 22.99 10.41
C LYS A 75 -20.79 23.88 11.48
N GLN A 76 -19.52 24.29 11.35
CA GLN A 76 -18.87 25.19 12.31
C GLN A 76 -18.99 26.65 11.88
N ASP A 77 -19.09 27.55 12.86
CA ASP A 77 -19.01 28.98 12.61
C ASP A 77 -17.60 29.42 12.19
N ASP A 78 -17.53 30.55 11.48
CA ASP A 78 -16.29 31.07 10.89
C ASP A 78 -15.21 31.36 11.94
N GLU A 79 -15.61 31.95 13.08
CA GLU A 79 -14.72 32.31 14.18
C GLU A 79 -14.10 31.05 14.81
N PHE A 80 -14.92 30.05 15.09
CA PHE A 80 -14.46 28.76 15.62
C PHE A 80 -13.41 28.11 14.71
N ILE A 81 -13.62 28.09 13.39
CA ILE A 81 -12.66 27.50 12.46
C ILE A 81 -11.38 28.34 12.43
N GLN A 82 -11.49 29.66 12.30
CA GLN A 82 -10.32 30.54 12.23
C GLN A 82 -9.46 30.46 13.50
N ASP A 83 -10.08 30.29 14.67
CA ASP A 83 -9.38 30.19 15.94
C ASP A 83 -8.73 28.83 16.16
N ARG A 84 -9.21 27.77 15.50
CA ARG A 84 -8.78 26.38 15.78
C ARG A 84 -8.06 25.70 14.63
N LEU A 85 -8.19 26.14 13.38
CA LEU A 85 -7.53 25.57 12.21
C LEU A 85 -6.35 26.44 11.78
N ALA A 86 -5.14 25.88 11.84
CA ALA A 86 -3.92 26.55 11.39
C ALA A 86 -3.73 26.38 9.89
N LYS A 87 -3.91 25.14 9.41
CA LYS A 87 -3.61 24.76 8.04
C LYS A 87 -4.34 23.48 7.67
N LEU A 88 -4.71 23.34 6.41
CA LEU A 88 -5.13 22.07 5.83
C LEU A 88 -4.04 21.56 4.88
N VAL A 89 -3.70 20.28 4.97
CA VAL A 89 -2.77 19.63 4.06
C VAL A 89 -3.51 18.48 3.41
N SER A 90 -3.47 18.39 2.09
CA SER A 90 -4.15 17.33 1.34
C SER A 90 -3.21 16.57 0.43
N GLN A 91 -3.37 15.25 0.34
CA GLN A 91 -2.91 14.50 -0.83
C GLN A 91 -3.93 14.77 -1.93
N GLY A 92 -3.59 15.62 -2.88
CA GLY A 92 -4.55 16.19 -3.82
C GLY A 92 -3.90 17.17 -4.78
N GLY A 93 -4.68 18.09 -5.35
CA GLY A 93 -4.16 19.13 -6.21
C GLY A 93 -4.98 20.41 -6.12
N TYR A 94 -4.31 21.55 -6.31
CA TYR A 94 -4.94 22.84 -6.50
C TYR A 94 -4.57 23.46 -7.84
N GLU A 95 -5.53 24.14 -8.44
CA GLU A 95 -5.32 25.16 -9.45
C GLU A 95 -5.45 26.53 -8.79
N PHE A 96 -4.69 27.52 -9.28
CA PHE A 96 -4.79 28.90 -8.79
C PHE A 96 -5.51 29.76 -9.82
N HIS A 97 -6.63 30.37 -9.42
CA HIS A 97 -7.43 31.26 -10.25
C HIS A 97 -7.75 32.53 -9.47
N ASP A 98 -7.39 33.69 -10.01
CA ASP A 98 -7.69 35.01 -9.42
C ASP A 98 -7.32 35.15 -7.93
N GLY A 99 -6.19 34.56 -7.53
CA GLY A 99 -5.69 34.61 -6.15
C GLY A 99 -6.39 33.66 -5.18
N SER A 100 -7.32 32.81 -5.67
CA SER A 100 -8.01 31.78 -4.90
C SER A 100 -7.55 30.39 -5.32
N ILE A 101 -7.53 29.45 -4.38
CA ILE A 101 -7.30 28.04 -4.69
C ILE A 101 -8.60 27.40 -5.19
N MET A 102 -8.50 26.57 -6.22
CA MET A 102 -9.56 25.69 -6.69
C MET A 102 -9.05 24.25 -6.69
N PRO A 103 -9.88 23.25 -6.35
CA PRO A 103 -9.45 21.85 -6.40
C PRO A 103 -9.16 21.40 -7.85
N ASP A 104 -7.98 20.83 -8.08
CA ASP A 104 -7.68 20.16 -9.36
C ASP A 104 -8.47 18.86 -9.46
N MET A 105 -9.43 18.81 -10.39
CA MET A 105 -10.31 17.65 -10.60
C MET A 105 -9.62 16.46 -11.28
N LYS A 106 -8.35 16.61 -11.69
CA LYS A 106 -7.52 15.49 -12.14
C LYS A 106 -6.93 14.71 -10.97
N ALA A 107 -6.83 15.32 -9.78
CA ALA A 107 -6.38 14.63 -8.57
C ALA A 107 -7.44 13.66 -8.06
N MET A 108 -7.04 12.43 -7.74
CA MET A 108 -7.99 11.34 -7.43
C MET A 108 -8.87 11.63 -6.21
N ASN A 109 -8.27 12.13 -5.12
CA ASN A 109 -8.99 12.44 -3.88
C ASN A 109 -10.03 13.55 -4.04
N ASN A 110 -9.77 14.55 -4.91
CA ASN A 110 -10.76 15.56 -5.28
C ASN A 110 -11.90 14.95 -6.10
N LYS A 111 -11.55 14.06 -7.05
CA LYS A 111 -12.52 13.41 -7.95
C LYS A 111 -13.48 12.48 -7.23
N PHE A 112 -13.08 11.87 -6.11
CA PHE A 112 -13.97 11.01 -5.31
C PHE A 112 -15.22 11.75 -4.82
N HIS A 113 -15.09 13.02 -4.44
CA HIS A 113 -16.22 13.84 -4.03
C HIS A 113 -16.02 15.32 -4.43
N PRO A 114 -16.26 15.69 -5.71
CA PRO A 114 -15.92 16.99 -6.26
C PRO A 114 -16.52 18.18 -5.50
N GLU A 115 -17.78 18.05 -5.08
CA GLU A 115 -18.49 19.12 -4.34
C GLU A 115 -17.90 19.37 -2.96
N ALA A 116 -17.39 18.33 -2.30
CA ALA A 116 -16.76 18.47 -0.99
C ALA A 116 -15.39 19.12 -1.13
N ALA A 117 -14.62 18.73 -2.16
CA ALA A 117 -13.35 19.37 -2.46
C ALA A 117 -13.53 20.86 -2.80
N LYS A 118 -14.60 21.21 -3.52
CA LYS A 118 -14.95 22.59 -3.81
C LYS A 118 -15.37 23.35 -2.55
N SER A 119 -16.27 22.78 -1.75
CA SER A 119 -16.73 23.39 -0.50
C SER A 119 -15.57 23.70 0.44
N VAL A 120 -14.64 22.75 0.60
CA VAL A 120 -13.43 22.95 1.41
C VAL A 120 -12.56 24.08 0.85
N ALA A 121 -12.28 24.11 -0.45
CA ALA A 121 -11.48 25.18 -1.05
C ALA A 121 -12.15 26.55 -0.88
N ASP A 122 -13.46 26.66 -1.15
CA ASP A 122 -14.24 27.88 -0.97
C ASP A 122 -14.21 28.35 0.49
N ARG A 123 -14.32 27.42 1.44
CA ARG A 123 -14.27 27.69 2.88
C ARG A 123 -12.90 28.21 3.31
N LEU A 124 -11.81 27.57 2.86
CA LEU A 124 -10.45 27.97 3.18
C LEU A 124 -10.11 29.35 2.58
N ASN A 125 -10.50 29.60 1.33
CA ASN A 125 -10.35 30.91 0.67
C ASN A 125 -11.08 32.01 1.46
N LYS A 126 -12.36 31.77 1.81
CA LYS A 126 -13.19 32.73 2.56
C LYS A 126 -12.54 33.14 3.88
N LEU A 127 -11.98 32.16 4.60
CA LEU A 127 -11.43 32.35 5.94
C LEU A 127 -9.94 32.71 5.94
N ALA A 128 -9.31 32.81 4.77
CA ALA A 128 -7.88 33.00 4.58
C ALA A 128 -7.04 31.96 5.36
N ILE A 129 -7.50 30.71 5.38
CA ILE A 129 -6.80 29.61 6.04
C ILE A 129 -5.79 29.02 5.05
N PRO A 130 -4.49 28.93 5.42
CA PRO A 130 -3.47 28.30 4.59
C PRO A 130 -3.83 26.87 4.21
N SER A 131 -3.53 26.48 2.98
CA SER A 131 -3.70 25.11 2.52
C SER A 131 -2.60 24.65 1.57
N ASP A 132 -2.13 23.43 1.76
CA ASP A 132 -1.18 22.77 0.87
C ASP A 132 -1.83 21.57 0.18
N ALA A 133 -1.63 21.46 -1.13
CA ALA A 133 -1.97 20.25 -1.88
C ALA A 133 -0.67 19.58 -2.36
N TRP A 134 -0.47 18.34 -1.92
CA TRP A 134 0.65 17.50 -2.30
C TRP A 134 0.23 16.59 -3.45
N GLY A 135 0.59 17.07 -4.66
CA GLY A 135 0.25 16.45 -5.94
C GLY A 135 1.02 15.18 -6.26
N ARG A 136 0.57 14.52 -7.32
CA ARG A 136 1.20 13.31 -7.87
C ARG A 136 2.66 13.56 -8.21
N GLU A 137 2.95 14.74 -8.74
CA GLU A 137 4.24 15.19 -9.23
C GLU A 137 5.30 15.18 -8.13
N VAL A 138 4.90 15.52 -6.89
CA VAL A 138 5.83 15.53 -5.75
C VAL A 138 6.30 14.12 -5.43
N ALA A 139 5.38 13.16 -5.37
CA ALA A 139 5.72 11.76 -5.11
C ALA A 139 6.50 11.10 -6.26
N LEU A 140 6.29 11.56 -7.50
CA LEU A 140 7.09 11.13 -8.65
C LEU A 140 8.49 11.74 -8.67
N ALA A 141 8.67 12.94 -8.11
CA ALA A 141 9.97 13.59 -7.99
C ALA A 141 10.83 13.00 -6.85
N ALA A 142 10.19 12.42 -5.82
CA ALA A 142 10.85 11.79 -4.69
C ALA A 142 10.37 10.34 -4.47
N PRO A 143 10.56 9.44 -5.45
CA PRO A 143 10.07 8.08 -5.32
C PRO A 143 10.99 7.28 -4.37
N LEU A 144 10.40 6.36 -3.61
CA LEU A 144 11.13 5.50 -2.68
C LEU A 144 11.72 4.30 -3.44
N ALA A 145 12.95 3.91 -3.10
CA ALA A 145 13.52 2.66 -3.61
C ALA A 145 12.67 1.47 -3.13
N ARG A 146 12.49 0.44 -3.96
CA ARG A 146 11.70 -0.73 -3.53
C ARG A 146 12.32 -1.49 -2.35
N THR A 147 13.64 -1.43 -2.21
CA THR A 147 14.37 -1.93 -1.03
C THR A 147 13.91 -1.27 0.28
N PHE A 148 13.30 -0.09 0.24
CA PHE A 148 12.67 0.54 1.41
C PHE A 148 11.74 -0.41 2.15
N LEU A 149 10.92 -1.19 1.43
CA LEU A 149 9.95 -2.10 2.04
C LEU A 149 10.61 -3.30 2.71
N GLU A 150 11.78 -3.72 2.21
CA GLU A 150 12.58 -4.81 2.80
C GLU A 150 13.12 -4.41 4.17
N ASP A 151 13.50 -3.14 4.33
CA ASP A 151 14.05 -2.59 5.56
C ASP A 151 13.00 -2.34 6.66
N LEU A 152 11.71 -2.43 6.37
CA LEU A 152 10.66 -2.13 7.35
C LEU A 152 10.52 -3.24 8.41
N PRO A 153 10.64 -2.91 9.71
CA PRO A 153 10.53 -3.91 10.78
C PRO A 153 9.08 -4.30 11.06
N GLY A 154 8.94 -5.42 11.77
CA GLY A 154 7.70 -5.79 12.43
C GLY A 154 6.53 -6.19 11.52
N PRO A 155 5.34 -6.39 12.10
CA PRO A 155 4.17 -6.89 11.38
C PRO A 155 3.62 -5.90 10.35
N VAL A 156 3.76 -4.59 10.57
CA VAL A 156 3.35 -3.55 9.60
C VAL A 156 4.26 -3.59 8.37
N GLY A 157 5.58 -3.66 8.57
CA GLY A 157 6.52 -3.81 7.46
C GLY A 157 6.26 -5.08 6.64
N HIS A 158 5.99 -6.21 7.32
CA HIS A 158 5.61 -7.46 6.65
C HIS A 158 4.31 -7.32 5.83
N HIS A 159 3.28 -6.68 6.40
CA HIS A 159 2.03 -6.43 5.68
C HIS A 159 2.25 -5.59 4.42
N LEU A 160 2.99 -4.47 4.52
CA LEU A 160 3.28 -3.59 3.39
C LEU A 160 4.05 -4.31 2.27
N ARG A 161 5.04 -5.15 2.62
CA ARG A 161 5.73 -6.02 1.64
C ARG A 161 4.77 -6.97 0.93
N CYS A 162 3.87 -7.60 1.66
CA CYS A 162 2.89 -8.52 1.10
C CYS A 162 1.90 -7.81 0.16
N VAL A 163 1.40 -6.63 0.54
CA VAL A 163 0.49 -5.84 -0.30
C VAL A 163 1.19 -5.37 -1.57
N SER A 164 2.37 -4.74 -1.44
CA SER A 164 3.14 -4.26 -2.59
C SER A 164 3.37 -5.39 -3.59
N SER A 165 3.89 -6.52 -3.12
CA SER A 165 4.28 -7.62 -4.00
C SER A 165 3.11 -8.26 -4.75
N ARG A 166 1.92 -8.29 -4.13
CA ARG A 166 0.68 -8.75 -4.80
C ARG A 166 0.29 -7.78 -5.92
N GLN A 167 0.30 -6.48 -5.63
CA GLN A 167 0.01 -5.45 -6.63
C GLN A 167 1.02 -5.50 -7.78
N ASP A 168 2.30 -5.55 -7.43
CA ASP A 168 3.42 -5.60 -8.35
C ASP A 168 3.38 -6.81 -9.27
N PHE A 169 3.02 -7.98 -8.74
CA PHE A 169 2.83 -9.16 -9.58
C PHE A 169 1.69 -8.98 -10.55
N VAL A 170 0.51 -8.52 -10.10
CA VAL A 170 -0.63 -8.33 -11.00
C VAL A 170 -0.26 -7.35 -12.11
N PHE A 171 0.31 -6.19 -11.76
CA PHE A 171 0.71 -5.19 -12.75
C PHE A 171 1.82 -5.68 -13.68
N GLY A 172 2.84 -6.38 -13.16
CA GLY A 172 3.95 -6.88 -13.95
C GLY A 172 3.58 -8.09 -14.83
N TRP A 173 2.74 -8.98 -14.31
CA TRP A 173 2.24 -10.16 -15.00
C TRP A 173 1.29 -9.76 -16.12
N ASP A 174 0.29 -8.93 -15.83
CA ASP A 174 -0.70 -8.51 -16.80
C ASP A 174 -0.05 -7.73 -17.94
N ALA A 175 0.86 -6.79 -17.64
CA ALA A 175 1.60 -6.03 -18.64
C ALA A 175 2.34 -6.89 -19.68
N ARG A 176 2.76 -8.09 -19.30
CA ARG A 176 3.53 -9.00 -20.16
C ARG A 176 2.69 -10.02 -20.93
N HIS A 177 1.58 -10.44 -20.34
CA HIS A 177 0.82 -11.59 -20.84
C HIS A 177 -0.55 -11.17 -21.36
N LYS A 178 -1.27 -10.32 -20.63
CA LYS A 178 -2.61 -9.88 -20.97
C LYS A 178 -2.86 -8.49 -20.39
N PRO A 179 -2.32 -7.43 -21.03
CA PRO A 179 -2.49 -6.08 -20.55
C PRO A 179 -3.98 -5.77 -20.34
N PHE A 180 -4.33 -5.24 -19.16
CA PHE A 180 -5.71 -4.84 -18.87
C PHE A 180 -6.22 -3.81 -19.89
N MET A 181 -5.33 -2.93 -20.35
CA MET A 181 -5.55 -2.05 -21.50
C MET A 181 -4.32 -2.10 -22.42
N PRO A 182 -4.47 -1.84 -23.74
CA PRO A 182 -3.35 -1.97 -24.69
C PRO A 182 -2.11 -1.13 -24.37
N HIS A 183 -2.27 0.00 -23.67
CA HIS A 183 -1.18 0.90 -23.30
C HIS A 183 -0.56 0.59 -21.93
N LEU A 184 -1.10 -0.38 -21.18
CA LEU A 184 -0.56 -0.88 -19.91
C LEU A 184 0.34 -2.09 -20.18
N ASP A 185 1.25 -1.95 -21.14
CA ASP A 185 2.15 -2.99 -21.64
C ASP A 185 3.46 -3.05 -20.83
N GLU A 186 4.39 -3.90 -21.28
CA GLU A 186 5.70 -4.04 -20.63
C GLU A 186 6.47 -2.70 -20.62
N LYS A 187 6.36 -1.84 -21.65
CA LYS A 187 6.99 -0.52 -21.63
C LYS A 187 6.40 0.38 -20.55
N TRP A 188 5.08 0.34 -20.35
CA TRP A 188 4.42 1.05 -19.26
C TRP A 188 4.91 0.59 -17.89
N LEU A 189 5.10 -0.73 -17.70
CA LEU A 189 5.65 -1.29 -16.47
C LEU A 189 7.03 -0.70 -16.14
N PHE A 190 7.95 -0.68 -17.11
CA PHE A 190 9.29 -0.13 -16.91
C PHE A 190 9.27 1.37 -16.58
N ARG A 191 8.38 2.16 -17.19
CA ARG A 191 8.18 3.56 -16.79
C ARG A 191 7.70 3.68 -15.34
N GLY A 192 6.80 2.78 -14.92
CA GLY A 192 6.33 2.71 -13.53
C GLY A 192 7.44 2.40 -12.52
N LEU A 193 8.48 1.67 -12.95
CA LEU A 193 9.68 1.39 -12.15
C LEU A 193 10.71 2.54 -12.17
N GLY A 194 10.40 3.65 -12.85
CA GLY A 194 11.32 4.78 -13.00
C GLY A 194 12.40 4.55 -14.06
N MET A 195 12.20 3.62 -14.99
CA MET A 195 13.17 3.31 -16.05
C MET A 195 12.69 3.83 -17.40
N ASP A 196 13.62 4.32 -18.23
CA ASP A 196 13.34 4.65 -19.63
C ASP A 196 13.24 3.35 -20.46
N PRO A 197 12.04 2.94 -20.92
CA PRO A 197 11.85 1.68 -21.64
C PRO A 197 12.61 1.62 -22.97
N ASP A 198 13.05 2.76 -23.51
CA ASP A 198 13.78 2.82 -24.77
C ASP A 198 15.31 2.83 -24.59
N SER A 199 15.79 2.83 -23.34
CA SER A 199 17.22 2.66 -23.00
C SER A 199 17.68 1.20 -23.09
N GLU A 200 19.00 0.99 -23.17
CA GLU A 200 19.60 -0.32 -23.43
C GLU A 200 19.25 -1.35 -22.34
N THR A 201 19.34 -0.97 -21.06
CA THR A 201 19.12 -1.90 -19.94
C THR A 201 17.69 -2.45 -19.92
N PRO A 202 16.62 -1.63 -19.93
CA PRO A 202 15.24 -2.13 -20.02
C PRO A 202 14.96 -2.94 -21.28
N LYS A 203 15.52 -2.56 -22.44
CA LYS A 203 15.39 -3.36 -23.67
C LYS A 203 15.95 -4.76 -23.48
N GLN A 204 17.17 -4.89 -22.97
CA GLN A 204 17.76 -6.18 -22.65
C GLN A 204 16.92 -6.96 -21.64
N MET A 205 16.38 -6.32 -20.61
CA MET A 205 15.54 -6.98 -19.61
C MET A 205 14.20 -7.46 -20.19
N MET A 206 13.60 -6.71 -21.10
CA MET A 206 12.40 -7.09 -21.84
C MET A 206 12.68 -8.25 -22.80
N GLU A 207 13.79 -8.21 -23.53
CA GLU A 207 14.22 -9.30 -24.42
C GLU A 207 14.54 -10.59 -23.66
N GLN A 208 15.25 -10.47 -22.54
CA GLN A 208 15.58 -11.58 -21.64
C GLN A 208 14.38 -12.05 -20.81
N ARG A 209 13.29 -11.26 -20.78
CA ARG A 209 12.07 -11.55 -20.01
C ARG A 209 12.38 -11.87 -18.55
N ILE A 210 13.18 -11.02 -17.91
CA ILE A 210 13.59 -11.14 -16.50
C ILE A 210 12.35 -11.45 -15.64
N PRO A 211 12.37 -12.45 -14.73
CA PRO A 211 11.26 -12.76 -13.83
C PRO A 211 10.62 -11.52 -13.20
N VAL A 212 9.27 -11.48 -13.14
CA VAL A 212 8.53 -10.34 -12.55
C VAL A 212 9.02 -10.11 -11.13
N ARG A 213 9.24 -11.17 -10.35
CA ARG A 213 9.75 -11.07 -8.97
C ARG A 213 11.11 -10.38 -8.85
N GLU A 214 11.99 -10.54 -9.84
CA GLU A 214 13.31 -9.90 -9.85
C GLU A 214 13.20 -8.47 -10.37
N LEU A 215 12.34 -8.26 -11.38
CA LEU A 215 12.04 -6.93 -11.89
C LEU A 215 11.43 -6.03 -10.80
N MET A 216 10.58 -6.58 -9.93
CA MET A 216 9.93 -5.85 -8.84
C MET A 216 10.83 -5.61 -7.63
N LYS A 217 12.07 -6.12 -7.61
CA LYS A 217 13.10 -5.64 -6.65
C LYS A 217 13.80 -4.39 -7.14
N LEU A 218 13.61 -4.05 -8.42
CA LEU A 218 14.30 -2.96 -9.08
C LEU A 218 13.41 -1.73 -9.17
N GLY A 219 14.05 -0.57 -9.19
CA GLY A 219 13.39 0.70 -9.39
C GLY A 219 12.76 1.26 -8.12
N THR A 220 11.75 2.09 -8.33
CA THR A 220 11.18 2.94 -7.29
C THR A 220 9.65 2.93 -7.31
N PHE A 221 9.01 3.36 -6.22
CA PHE A 221 7.57 3.56 -6.16
C PHE A 221 7.23 4.91 -5.50
N PRO A 222 6.16 5.60 -5.96
CA PRO A 222 5.73 6.85 -5.35
C PRO A 222 4.93 6.60 -4.06
N ALA A 223 5.27 7.31 -2.99
CA ALA A 223 4.55 7.25 -1.70
C ALA A 223 3.71 8.51 -1.48
N TYR A 224 2.59 8.64 -2.22
CA TYR A 224 1.76 9.85 -2.27
C TYR A 224 1.33 10.37 -0.89
N ASP A 225 0.69 9.52 -0.10
CA ASP A 225 0.17 9.90 1.21
C ASP A 225 1.27 10.22 2.21
N ALA A 226 2.40 9.50 2.13
CA ALA A 226 3.56 9.78 2.97
C ALA A 226 4.15 11.16 2.64
N CYS A 227 4.20 11.54 1.36
CA CYS A 227 4.63 12.89 0.96
C CYS A 227 3.70 13.96 1.53
N ALA A 228 2.38 13.77 1.44
CA ALA A 228 1.41 14.70 2.04
C ALA A 228 1.56 14.77 3.57
N ALA A 229 1.82 13.65 4.24
CA ALA A 229 2.09 13.61 5.67
C ALA A 229 3.35 14.40 6.06
N MET A 230 4.40 14.38 5.23
CA MET A 230 5.57 15.26 5.42
C MET A 230 5.16 16.73 5.41
N GLY A 231 4.26 17.11 4.49
CA GLY A 231 3.71 18.47 4.40
C GLY A 231 3.02 18.97 5.68
N ALA A 232 2.58 18.05 6.54
CA ALA A 232 1.93 18.39 7.81
C ALA A 232 2.91 18.62 8.97
N LEU A 233 4.22 18.36 8.80
CA LEU A 233 5.22 18.43 9.88
C LEU A 233 5.58 19.86 10.31
N GLY A 234 5.18 20.88 9.55
CA GLY A 234 5.54 22.28 9.78
C GLY A 234 6.70 22.74 8.90
N ASP A 235 6.69 24.03 8.54
CA ASP A 235 7.65 24.61 7.58
C ASP A 235 9.09 24.60 8.12
N ASP A 236 9.26 24.72 9.44
CA ASP A 236 10.55 24.64 10.12
C ASP A 236 11.18 23.24 9.99
N VAL A 237 10.38 22.18 10.18
CA VAL A 237 10.83 20.79 9.98
C VAL A 237 11.17 20.56 8.51
N LEU A 238 10.30 20.98 7.59
CA LEU A 238 10.54 20.84 6.16
C LEU A 238 11.79 21.60 5.69
N GLN A 239 12.06 22.79 6.27
CA GLN A 239 13.27 23.55 6.00
C GLN A 239 14.52 22.87 6.56
N CYS A 240 14.45 22.32 7.77
CA CYS A 240 15.55 21.55 8.36
C CYS A 240 15.89 20.30 7.55
N LEU A 241 14.87 19.68 6.92
CA LEU A 241 15.03 18.54 6.02
C LEU A 241 15.50 18.94 4.60
N GLY A 242 15.61 20.25 4.32
CA GLY A 242 15.99 20.76 3.01
C GLY A 242 14.90 20.62 1.94
N ILE A 243 13.66 20.33 2.34
CA ILE A 243 12.52 20.12 1.42
C ILE A 243 12.01 21.46 0.87
N LEU A 244 11.99 22.52 1.69
CA LEU A 244 11.58 23.88 1.28
C LEU A 244 12.75 24.74 0.72
N GLY A 245 13.79 24.12 0.16
CA GLY A 245 14.96 24.83 -0.35
C GLY A 245 14.66 25.83 -1.46
N THR A 246 15.11 27.08 -1.30
CA THR A 246 14.95 28.19 -2.27
C THR A 246 16.01 28.22 -3.38
N THR A 247 16.94 27.27 -3.39
CA THR A 247 17.99 27.21 -4.41
C THR A 247 17.47 26.46 -5.63
N SER A 248 17.39 27.16 -6.76
CA SER A 248 16.99 26.71 -8.10
C SER A 248 17.94 25.68 -8.76
N GLY A 249 18.64 24.87 -7.95
CA GLY A 249 19.39 23.72 -8.42
C GLY A 249 18.46 22.54 -8.64
N VAL A 250 18.73 21.76 -9.68
CA VAL A 250 18.12 20.45 -9.89
C VAL A 250 18.24 19.66 -8.57
N PRO A 251 17.15 19.11 -8.01
CA PRO A 251 17.25 18.31 -6.81
C PRO A 251 18.19 17.13 -7.10
N ASP A 252 19.36 17.12 -6.48
CA ASP A 252 20.27 15.98 -6.45
C ASP A 252 19.51 14.80 -5.85
N SER A 253 18.93 13.93 -6.70
CA SER A 253 18.31 12.64 -6.36
C SER A 253 17.83 12.53 -4.90
N GLN A 254 16.97 13.48 -4.45
CA GLN A 254 16.69 13.74 -3.03
C GLN A 254 15.74 12.71 -2.40
N SER A 255 15.85 11.43 -2.75
CA SER A 255 15.16 10.35 -2.04
C SER A 255 15.70 10.20 -0.61
N HIS A 256 16.91 10.68 -0.30
CA HIS A 256 17.57 10.37 0.97
C HIS A 256 16.91 10.97 2.23
N PRO A 257 16.54 12.27 2.31
CA PRO A 257 16.00 12.84 3.55
C PRO A 257 14.59 12.33 3.88
N MET A 258 13.73 12.24 2.87
CA MET A 258 12.35 11.75 3.03
C MET A 258 12.33 10.27 3.39
N GLU A 259 13.10 9.44 2.69
CA GLU A 259 13.23 8.02 3.01
C GLU A 259 13.77 7.81 4.42
N THR A 260 14.81 8.56 4.81
CA THR A 260 15.41 8.49 6.16
C THR A 260 14.39 8.88 7.22
N PHE A 261 13.63 9.95 7.01
CA PHE A 261 12.61 10.40 7.96
C PHE A 261 11.49 9.38 8.12
N ILE A 262 10.97 8.84 7.01
CA ILE A 262 9.90 7.83 7.05
C ILE A 262 10.40 6.56 7.74
N LYS A 263 11.59 6.06 7.38
CA LYS A 263 12.22 4.90 8.03
C LYS A 263 12.39 5.15 9.54
N GLY A 264 12.95 6.29 9.92
CA GLY A 264 13.15 6.65 11.33
C GLY A 264 11.83 6.76 12.11
N SER A 265 10.79 7.32 11.50
CA SER A 265 9.46 7.44 12.12
C SER A 265 8.78 6.08 12.33
N LEU A 266 8.88 5.20 11.33
CA LEU A 266 8.36 3.82 11.43
C LEU A 266 9.15 3.00 12.45
N GLN A 267 10.48 3.14 12.47
CA GLN A 267 11.34 2.49 13.46
C GLN A 267 11.01 2.96 14.88
N ALA A 268 10.89 4.28 15.11
CA ALA A 268 10.53 4.82 16.42
C ALA A 268 9.11 4.39 16.86
N THR A 269 8.16 4.33 15.92
CA THR A 269 6.81 3.82 16.19
C THR A 269 6.84 2.34 16.54
N TYR A 270 7.63 1.55 15.82
CA TYR A 270 7.84 0.14 16.11
C TYR A 270 8.45 -0.05 17.50
N GLU A 271 9.53 0.66 17.83
CA GLU A 271 10.18 0.60 19.14
C GLU A 271 9.22 1.00 20.27
N LEU A 272 8.44 2.06 20.09
CA LEU A 272 7.42 2.46 21.07
C LEU A 272 6.32 1.39 21.21
N ALA A 273 5.87 0.82 20.09
CA ALA A 273 4.89 -0.27 20.09
C ALA A 273 5.44 -1.50 20.84
N GLU A 274 6.69 -1.89 20.59
CA GLU A 274 7.40 -2.96 21.31
C GLU A 274 7.52 -2.66 22.80
N MET A 275 7.71 -1.40 23.20
CA MET A 275 7.72 -1.03 24.63
C MET A 275 6.35 -1.18 25.30
N ILE A 276 5.26 -0.86 24.58
CA ILE A 276 3.89 -0.90 25.13
C ILE A 276 3.31 -2.33 25.08
N ILE A 277 3.60 -3.05 24.00
CA ILE A 277 3.15 -4.40 23.70
C ILE A 277 4.34 -5.16 23.08
N PRO A 278 5.22 -5.74 23.91
CA PRO A 278 6.39 -6.46 23.41
C PRO A 278 6.00 -7.59 22.46
N SER A 279 6.63 -7.69 21.30
CA SER A 279 6.29 -8.70 20.29
C SER A 279 6.40 -10.14 20.79
N ASP A 280 7.28 -10.40 21.75
CA ASP A 280 7.41 -11.71 22.40
C ASP A 280 6.23 -12.05 23.33
N THR A 281 5.46 -11.04 23.76
CA THR A 281 4.19 -11.19 24.48
C THR A 281 3.01 -11.39 23.54
N ILE A 282 3.15 -11.02 22.27
CA ILE A 282 2.15 -11.23 21.23
C ILE A 282 2.32 -12.65 20.69
N GLN A 283 1.40 -13.55 21.06
CA GLN A 283 1.25 -14.81 20.32
C GLN A 283 0.58 -14.51 18.99
N TYR A 284 1.39 -14.26 17.98
CA TYR A 284 0.93 -14.37 16.61
C TYR A 284 0.46 -15.82 16.42
N TYR A 285 -0.85 -16.04 16.32
CA TYR A 285 -1.31 -17.15 15.52
C TYR A 285 -1.14 -16.68 14.08
N THR A 286 0.11 -16.65 13.63
CA THR A 286 0.40 -17.04 12.27
C THR A 286 0.06 -18.52 12.26
N PRO A 287 -1.06 -18.96 11.66
CA PRO A 287 -1.02 -20.32 11.10
C PRO A 287 0.30 -20.38 10.33
N ASN A 288 1.07 -21.47 10.39
CA ASN A 288 2.35 -21.59 9.70
C ASN A 288 2.26 -20.99 8.27
N TYR A 289 2.60 -19.71 8.12
CA TYR A 289 2.31 -18.87 6.95
C TYR A 289 3.51 -17.97 6.61
N ASN A 290 4.71 -18.31 7.09
CA ASN A 290 5.91 -18.15 6.23
C ASN A 290 5.64 -18.78 4.85
N ILE A 291 4.78 -19.79 4.85
CA ILE A 291 4.12 -20.38 3.70
C ILE A 291 3.40 -19.34 2.82
N SER A 292 2.83 -18.21 3.26
CA SER A 292 2.06 -17.31 2.34
C SER A 292 2.92 -16.45 1.40
N TRP A 293 4.02 -15.88 1.90
CA TRP A 293 4.98 -15.14 1.07
C TRP A 293 5.79 -16.12 0.22
N ASP A 294 6.27 -17.20 0.82
CA ASP A 294 7.04 -18.22 0.11
C ASP A 294 6.18 -18.96 -0.93
N ILE A 295 4.90 -19.26 -0.64
CA ILE A 295 3.95 -19.79 -1.63
C ILE A 295 3.72 -18.78 -2.74
N PHE A 296 3.48 -17.52 -2.42
CA PHE A 296 3.26 -16.52 -3.45
C PHE A 296 4.48 -16.42 -4.38
N GLN A 297 5.69 -16.42 -3.81
CA GLN A 297 6.95 -16.48 -4.56
C GLN A 297 7.12 -17.78 -5.35
N GLN A 298 6.72 -18.93 -4.80
CA GLN A 298 6.75 -20.23 -5.47
C GLN A 298 5.72 -20.31 -6.62
N GLN A 299 4.53 -19.74 -6.45
CA GLN A 299 3.49 -19.66 -7.47
C GLN A 299 3.90 -18.71 -8.59
N MET A 300 4.48 -17.56 -8.27
CA MET A 300 5.09 -16.67 -9.26
C MET A 300 6.16 -17.42 -10.07
N LEU A 301 7.10 -18.08 -9.38
CA LEU A 301 8.14 -18.89 -10.01
C LEU A 301 7.52 -19.98 -10.91
N HIS A 302 6.44 -20.60 -10.46
CA HIS A 302 5.79 -21.65 -11.23
C HIS A 302 5.09 -21.12 -12.48
N LEU A 303 4.36 -20.00 -12.37
CA LEU A 303 3.72 -19.35 -13.52
C LEU A 303 4.77 -18.89 -14.55
N GLU A 304 5.90 -18.35 -14.08
CA GLU A 304 7.05 -18.03 -14.93
C GLU A 304 7.64 -19.27 -15.61
N LYS A 305 7.81 -20.38 -14.87
CA LYS A 305 8.26 -21.67 -15.42
C LYS A 305 7.28 -22.21 -16.47
N LEU A 306 5.97 -22.13 -16.22
CA LEU A 306 4.93 -22.57 -17.15
C LEU A 306 4.96 -21.77 -18.46
N GLU A 307 5.14 -20.45 -18.38
CA GLU A 307 5.28 -19.59 -19.57
C GLU A 307 6.56 -19.86 -20.36
N ALA A 308 7.69 -20.02 -19.65
CA ALA A 308 8.93 -20.46 -20.29
C ALA A 308 8.76 -21.81 -21.00
N PHE A 309 8.03 -22.74 -20.38
CA PHE A 309 7.72 -24.05 -20.96
C PHE A 309 6.84 -23.95 -22.22
N LYS A 310 5.73 -23.18 -22.18
CA LYS A 310 4.87 -22.92 -23.36
C LYS A 310 5.70 -22.44 -24.57
N ARG A 311 6.63 -21.50 -24.35
CA ARG A 311 7.48 -20.94 -25.39
C ARG A 311 8.46 -21.95 -25.97
N THR A 312 9.11 -22.73 -25.11
CA THR A 312 10.17 -23.66 -25.51
C THR A 312 9.61 -24.87 -26.27
N LYS A 313 8.37 -25.26 -25.99
CA LYS A 313 7.74 -26.45 -26.58
C LYS A 313 6.63 -26.17 -27.58
N GLY A 314 6.27 -24.90 -27.80
CA GLY A 314 5.18 -24.52 -28.71
C GLY A 314 3.80 -25.01 -28.26
N ILE A 315 3.63 -25.24 -26.96
CA ILE A 315 2.41 -25.81 -26.38
C ILE A 315 1.37 -24.70 -26.22
N THR A 316 0.17 -24.92 -26.75
CA THR A 316 -0.92 -23.94 -26.73
C THR A 316 -1.73 -24.01 -25.43
N THR A 317 -2.55 -22.99 -25.16
CA THR A 317 -3.48 -22.99 -24.02
C THR A 317 -4.49 -24.16 -24.11
N GLU A 318 -4.88 -24.55 -25.32
CA GLU A 318 -5.70 -25.74 -25.58
C GLU A 318 -5.02 -27.06 -25.18
N ASP A 319 -3.69 -27.17 -25.36
CA ASP A 319 -2.93 -28.35 -24.96
C ASP A 319 -2.84 -28.46 -23.43
N ILE A 320 -2.81 -27.32 -22.73
CA ILE A 320 -2.83 -27.30 -21.26
C ILE A 320 -4.18 -27.77 -20.69
N LYS A 321 -5.29 -27.48 -21.37
CA LYS A 321 -6.60 -28.03 -20.99
C LYS A 321 -6.66 -29.56 -21.13
N LYS A 322 -5.82 -30.17 -21.97
CA LYS A 322 -5.68 -31.64 -22.03
C LYS A 322 -4.95 -32.18 -20.80
N PHE A 323 -3.96 -31.45 -20.27
CA PHE A 323 -3.23 -31.81 -19.05
C PHE A 323 -4.08 -31.69 -17.76
N THR A 324 -5.19 -30.94 -17.78
CA THR A 324 -6.04 -30.73 -16.58
C THR A 324 -6.97 -31.89 -16.18
N LYS A 325 -7.12 -32.95 -16.99
CA LYS A 325 -7.95 -34.11 -16.60
C LYS A 325 -7.14 -35.12 -15.80
N ASN A 326 -7.11 -34.90 -14.48
CA ASN A 326 -6.43 -35.75 -13.52
C ASN A 326 -6.99 -37.19 -13.51
N THR A 327 -6.18 -38.15 -13.98
CA THR A 327 -6.42 -39.60 -13.78
C THR A 327 -5.56 -40.19 -12.66
N PHE A 328 -4.62 -39.42 -12.08
CA PHE A 328 -3.52 -39.93 -11.23
C PHE A 328 -3.49 -39.42 -9.78
N GLY A 329 -4.29 -38.40 -9.43
CA GLY A 329 -4.41 -37.88 -8.07
C GLY A 329 -3.22 -37.04 -7.55
N ASP A 330 -2.21 -36.73 -8.39
CA ASP A 330 -1.05 -35.91 -8.00
C ASP A 330 -1.06 -34.52 -8.66
N ASN A 331 -0.53 -33.51 -7.95
CA ASN A 331 -0.42 -32.12 -8.45
C ASN A 331 0.78 -31.95 -9.39
N LYS A 332 0.99 -32.86 -10.35
CA LYS A 332 2.16 -32.83 -11.26
C LYS A 332 1.74 -32.78 -12.73
N LEU A 333 2.46 -31.99 -13.52
CA LEU A 333 2.27 -31.86 -14.96
C LEU A 333 2.88 -33.07 -15.67
N ARG A 334 2.12 -33.70 -16.57
CA ARG A 334 2.56 -34.87 -17.35
C ARG A 334 2.32 -34.65 -18.84
N ASP A 335 3.14 -35.27 -19.69
CA ASP A 335 2.93 -35.28 -21.14
C ASP A 335 1.80 -36.24 -21.56
N ASP A 336 1.47 -36.29 -22.85
CA ASP A 336 0.43 -37.17 -23.41
C ASP A 336 0.74 -38.67 -23.22
N SER A 337 1.99 -39.01 -22.89
CA SER A 337 2.44 -40.37 -22.58
C SER A 337 2.46 -40.66 -21.06
N GLY A 338 2.07 -39.71 -20.23
CA GLY A 338 2.03 -39.83 -18.77
C GLY A 338 3.36 -39.56 -18.06
N ASN A 339 4.41 -39.16 -18.77
CA ASN A 339 5.71 -38.86 -18.17
C ASN A 339 5.68 -37.51 -17.47
N LEU A 340 6.38 -37.40 -16.33
CA LEU A 340 6.52 -36.16 -15.60
C LEU A 340 7.28 -35.13 -16.44
N ILE A 341 6.65 -33.97 -16.63
CA ILE A 341 7.27 -32.84 -17.30
C ILE A 341 8.24 -32.20 -16.30
N LYS A 342 9.49 -32.08 -16.71
CA LYS A 342 10.57 -31.46 -15.94
C LYS A 342 10.81 -30.02 -16.39
N ASP A 343 11.21 -29.16 -15.47
CA ASP A 343 11.62 -27.79 -15.75
C ASP A 343 13.06 -27.72 -16.32
N LEU A 344 13.55 -26.49 -16.57
CA LEU A 344 14.90 -26.25 -17.09
C LEU A 344 16.03 -26.73 -16.17
N HIS A 345 15.72 -27.06 -14.91
CA HIS A 345 16.66 -27.57 -13.92
C HIS A 345 16.45 -29.06 -13.62
N GLY A 346 15.48 -29.72 -14.28
CA GLY A 346 15.18 -31.15 -14.10
C GLY A 346 14.19 -31.47 -12.97
N GLU A 347 13.54 -30.46 -12.37
CA GLU A 347 12.54 -30.64 -11.31
C GLU A 347 11.13 -30.86 -11.89
N ASP A 348 10.26 -31.59 -11.17
CA ASP A 348 8.89 -31.83 -11.61
C ASP A 348 8.07 -30.52 -11.66
N CYS A 349 7.43 -30.22 -12.77
CA CYS A 349 6.49 -29.10 -12.87
C CYS A 349 5.17 -29.46 -12.16
N PRO A 350 4.68 -28.69 -11.17
CA PRO A 350 3.37 -28.95 -10.60
C PRO A 350 2.21 -28.59 -11.57
N MET A 351 1.02 -29.15 -11.34
CA MET A 351 -0.20 -28.82 -12.08
C MET A 351 -0.85 -27.55 -11.51
N ILE A 352 -1.24 -26.58 -12.35
CA ILE A 352 -2.10 -25.47 -11.94
C ILE A 352 -3.40 -25.49 -12.75
N PRO A 353 -4.58 -25.46 -12.09
CA PRO A 353 -5.83 -25.20 -12.77
C PRO A 353 -5.84 -23.77 -13.33
N THR A 354 -5.92 -23.66 -14.66
CA THR A 354 -5.82 -22.39 -15.41
C THR A 354 -6.96 -21.39 -15.18
N THR A 355 -7.90 -21.69 -14.29
CA THR A 355 -9.11 -20.90 -14.03
C THR A 355 -9.41 -20.82 -12.54
N MET A 356 -8.39 -20.72 -11.70
CA MET A 356 -8.60 -20.54 -10.26
C MET A 356 -8.76 -19.04 -9.97
N PRO A 357 -9.94 -18.57 -9.50
CA PRO A 357 -10.07 -17.25 -8.91
C PRO A 357 -9.01 -17.06 -7.82
N TYR A 358 -8.51 -15.84 -7.66
CA TYR A 358 -7.46 -15.53 -6.69
C TYR A 358 -7.83 -15.95 -5.26
N GLU A 359 -9.13 -16.00 -4.98
CA GLU A 359 -9.78 -16.41 -3.73
C GLU A 359 -9.72 -17.93 -3.50
N GLN A 360 -9.78 -18.74 -4.55
CA GLN A 360 -9.70 -20.21 -4.47
C GLN A 360 -8.26 -20.74 -4.34
N LEU A 361 -7.26 -19.91 -4.65
CA LEU A 361 -5.86 -20.20 -4.33
C LEU A 361 -5.63 -20.34 -2.82
N TYR A 362 -6.51 -19.75 -1.98
CA TYR A 362 -6.46 -19.89 -0.53
C TYR A 362 -7.09 -21.21 -0.04
N GLU A 363 -8.05 -21.79 -0.76
CA GLU A 363 -8.79 -23.00 -0.32
C GLU A 363 -8.07 -24.32 -0.65
N LEU A 364 -7.25 -24.36 -1.70
CA LEU A 364 -6.47 -25.55 -2.11
C LEU A 364 -5.49 -26.07 -1.04
N GLU A 365 -5.15 -25.24 -0.05
CA GLU A 365 -4.22 -25.55 1.03
C GLU A 365 -4.94 -25.94 2.35
N GLY A 366 -6.25 -26.19 2.30
CA GLY A 366 -7.05 -26.60 3.47
C GLY A 366 -7.54 -25.46 4.35
N VAL A 367 -7.41 -24.20 3.91
CA VAL A 367 -8.04 -23.05 4.57
C VAL A 367 -9.48 -22.94 4.07
N LYS A 368 -10.44 -23.46 4.83
CA LYS A 368 -11.86 -23.12 4.59
C LYS A 368 -12.03 -21.63 4.84
N LEU A 369 -12.18 -20.84 3.77
CA LEU A 369 -12.80 -19.53 3.89
C LEU A 369 -14.23 -19.81 4.36
N GLY A 370 -14.57 -19.35 5.56
CA GLY A 370 -15.88 -19.57 6.17
C GLY A 370 -16.99 -18.78 5.47
N LEU A 371 -17.16 -18.98 4.16
CA LEU A 371 -18.38 -18.64 3.45
C LEU A 371 -19.38 -19.75 3.77
N GLN A 372 -20.07 -19.61 4.91
CA GLN A 372 -21.34 -20.30 5.06
C GLN A 372 -22.26 -19.71 4.00
N GLU A 373 -22.66 -20.53 3.03
CA GLU A 373 -23.84 -20.24 2.22
C GLU A 373 -25.03 -20.11 3.18
N GLU A 374 -25.52 -18.88 3.36
CA GLU A 374 -26.85 -18.69 3.92
C GLU A 374 -27.86 -19.37 2.99
N LYS A 375 -28.57 -20.35 3.53
CA LYS A 375 -29.73 -20.98 2.90
C LYS A 375 -31.01 -20.31 3.33
#